data_AF-R4LE93-F1
#
_entry.id   AF-R4LE93-F1
#
_cell.length_a   1.000
_cell.length_b   1.000
_cell.length_c   1.000
_cell.angle_alpha   90.00
_cell.angle_beta   90.00
_cell.angle_gamma   90.00
#
_symmetry.space_group_name_H-M   'P 1'
#
loop_
_entity.id
_entity.type
_entity.pdbx_description
1 polymer ?
#
loop_
_entity_poly.entity_id
_entity_poly.type
_entity_poly.pdbx_seq_one_letter_code
_entity_poly.pdbx_strand_id
1 'polypeptide(L)'
;MTRWTALYARSRRLPAAIAISAVAVAVVAGAWRLFSDSPATPANLAVGVGLLVLAPLIPTLSGDDDALESTAALPWPPRRAAHLVALFAGGVALLAVAAALGCEFGTGWQIVRNGAGLTGLIGLGAALIGTQLAWLVPVVWTGIQVMGAAAAAGGGVGQQLLLWQLQPDSSRAAAVLAAVLAVAGLLTYAIRGCPRRSAGEATIGQ
;
A
#
# COMPACT_ATOMS: atom_id res chain seq x y z
N MET A 1 0.19 -14.20 24.98
CA MET A 1 0.64 -13.84 23.61
C MET A 1 0.13 -12.46 23.15
N THR A 2 -1.09 -12.06 23.51
CA THR A 2 -1.73 -10.78 23.12
C THR A 2 -1.02 -9.50 23.60
N ARG A 3 -0.36 -9.52 24.77
CA ARG A 3 0.42 -8.35 25.24
C ARG A 3 1.61 -8.02 24.34
N TRP A 4 2.33 -9.04 23.86
CA TRP A 4 3.50 -8.85 22.99
C TRP A 4 3.11 -8.29 21.62
N THR A 5 2.01 -8.78 21.04
CA THR A 5 1.50 -8.29 19.76
C THR A 5 0.98 -6.86 19.86
N ALA A 6 0.32 -6.50 20.97
CA ALA A 6 -0.14 -5.12 21.21
C ALA A 6 1.03 -4.15 21.39
N LEU A 7 2.08 -4.54 22.12
CA LEU A 7 3.29 -3.74 22.28
C LEU A 7 4.01 -3.56 20.94
N TYR A 8 4.14 -4.61 20.13
CA TYR A 8 4.71 -4.55 18.78
C TYR A 8 3.91 -3.64 17.84
N ALA A 9 2.57 -3.74 17.85
CA ALA A 9 1.73 -2.87 17.04
C ALA A 9 1.87 -1.39 17.45
N ARG A 10 1.96 -1.13 18.76
CA ARG A 10 2.11 0.23 19.29
C ARG A 10 3.49 0.82 19.01
N SER A 11 4.56 0.04 19.15
CA SER A 11 5.91 0.50 18.79
C SER A 11 6.02 0.87 17.31
N ARG A 12 5.34 0.12 16.43
CA ARG A 12 5.25 0.41 14.99
C ARG A 12 4.23 1.49 14.62
N ARG A 13 3.59 2.17 15.59
CA ARG A 13 2.53 3.18 15.39
C ARG A 13 1.35 2.69 14.54
N LEU A 14 1.13 1.38 14.48
CA LEU A 14 0.12 0.74 13.62
C LEU A 14 -1.31 1.20 13.92
N PRO A 15 -1.76 1.36 15.19
CA PRO A 15 -3.11 1.84 15.48
C PRO A 15 -3.39 3.24 14.91
N ALA A 16 -2.41 4.15 15.00
CA ALA A 16 -2.54 5.50 14.47
C ALA A 16 -2.61 5.48 12.94
N ALA A 17 -1.76 4.68 12.29
CA ALA A 17 -1.78 4.52 10.84
C ALA A 17 -3.11 3.96 10.32
N ILE A 18 -3.68 2.96 11.01
CA ILE A 18 -5.02 2.40 10.69
C ILE A 18 -6.10 3.48 10.86
N ALA A 19 -6.07 4.23 11.96
CA ALA A 19 -7.04 5.30 12.20
C ALA A 19 -6.99 6.38 11.11
N ILE A 20 -5.78 6.82 10.71
CA ILE A 20 -5.60 7.78 9.61
C ILE A 20 -6.15 7.22 8.30
N SER A 21 -5.85 5.95 8.01
CA SER A 21 -6.34 5.28 6.79
C SER A 21 -7.87 5.18 6.77
N ALA A 22 -8.49 4.84 7.91
CA ALA A 22 -9.94 4.76 8.04
C ALA A 22 -10.60 6.15 7.91
N VAL A 23 -10.04 7.18 8.54
CA VAL A 23 -10.51 8.57 8.41
C VAL A 23 -10.41 9.04 6.97
N ALA A 24 -9.30 8.77 6.29
CA ALA A 24 -9.11 9.10 4.89
C ALA A 24 -10.19 8.48 3.99
N VAL A 25 -10.46 7.18 4.15
CA VAL A 25 -11.54 6.49 3.42
C VAL A 25 -12.89 7.10 3.74
N ALA A 26 -13.18 7.36 5.02
CA ALA A 26 -14.45 7.94 5.45
C ALA A 26 -14.68 9.34 4.89
N VAL A 27 -13.64 10.19 4.86
CA VAL A 27 -13.70 11.54 4.29
C VAL A 27 -14.00 11.47 2.79
N VAL A 28 -13.29 10.64 2.04
CA VAL A 28 -13.53 10.52 0.59
C VAL A 28 -14.90 9.91 0.31
N ALA A 29 -15.29 8.87 1.04
CA ALA A 29 -16.61 8.25 0.88
C ALA A 29 -17.74 9.21 1.24
N GLY A 30 -17.58 9.99 2.31
CA GLY A 30 -18.54 11.02 2.72
C GLY A 30 -18.66 12.14 1.69
N ALA A 31 -17.53 12.63 1.17
CA ALA A 31 -17.52 13.61 0.09
C ALA A 31 -18.18 13.05 -1.18
N TRP A 32 -17.86 11.82 -1.58
CA TRP A 32 -18.47 11.19 -2.74
C TRP A 32 -20.00 11.12 -2.63
N ARG A 33 -20.53 10.70 -1.47
CA ARG A 33 -21.98 10.67 -1.24
C ARG A 33 -22.65 12.04 -1.20
N LEU A 34 -21.90 13.08 -0.84
CA LEU A 34 -22.43 14.44 -0.83
C LEU A 34 -22.58 15.01 -2.24
N PHE A 35 -21.74 14.57 -3.19
CA PHE A 35 -21.67 15.11 -4.55
C PHE A 35 -22.10 14.14 -5.65
N SER A 36 -22.50 12.91 -5.30
CA SER A 36 -22.87 11.86 -6.27
C SER A 36 -23.98 10.96 -5.72
N ASP A 37 -24.97 10.67 -6.56
CA ASP A 37 -26.03 9.69 -6.29
C ASP A 37 -25.61 8.24 -6.59
N SER A 38 -24.46 8.05 -7.24
CA SER A 38 -23.96 6.72 -7.62
C SER A 38 -23.10 6.11 -6.51
N PRO A 39 -23.29 4.84 -6.13
CA PRO A 39 -22.39 4.16 -5.20
C PRO A 39 -21.00 3.93 -5.81
N ALA A 40 -20.90 3.82 -7.14
CA ALA A 40 -19.65 3.50 -7.84
C ALA A 40 -18.82 4.76 -8.12
N THR A 41 -17.61 4.80 -7.58
CA THR A 41 -16.65 5.88 -7.83
C THR A 41 -15.94 5.70 -9.18
N PRO A 42 -15.50 6.79 -9.82
CA PRO A 42 -14.71 6.68 -11.05
C PRO A 42 -13.34 6.05 -10.76
N ALA A 43 -12.81 5.32 -11.73
CA ALA A 43 -11.60 4.50 -11.55
C ALA A 43 -10.38 5.28 -11.07
N ASN A 44 -10.20 6.53 -11.52
CA ASN A 44 -9.11 7.39 -11.06
C ASN A 44 -9.21 7.73 -9.55
N LEU A 45 -10.43 7.99 -9.05
CA LEU A 45 -10.67 8.23 -7.64
C LEU A 45 -10.42 6.94 -6.83
N ALA A 46 -10.93 5.81 -7.30
CA ALA A 46 -10.70 4.50 -6.67
C ALA A 46 -9.20 4.18 -6.52
N VAL A 47 -8.41 4.42 -7.57
CA VAL A 47 -6.95 4.23 -7.56
C VAL A 47 -6.26 5.16 -6.56
N GLY A 48 -6.65 6.44 -6.53
CA GLY A 48 -6.13 7.41 -5.56
C GLY A 48 -6.45 7.04 -4.10
N VAL A 49 -7.66 6.55 -3.84
CA VAL A 49 -8.08 6.09 -2.51
C VAL A 49 -7.29 4.86 -2.09
N GLY A 50 -7.03 3.92 -3.00
CA GLY A 50 -6.17 2.76 -2.71
C GLY A 50 -4.77 3.15 -2.21
N LEU A 51 -4.16 4.18 -2.82
CA LEU A 51 -2.92 4.77 -2.32
C LEU A 51 -3.11 5.43 -0.95
N LEU A 52 -4.17 6.23 -0.78
CA LEU A 52 -4.45 6.96 0.45
C LEU A 52 -4.66 6.03 1.66
N VAL A 53 -5.20 4.82 1.44
CA VAL A 53 -5.34 3.78 2.46
C VAL A 53 -3.99 3.19 2.85
N LEU A 54 -3.09 2.97 1.89
CA LEU A 54 -1.82 2.29 2.16
C LEU A 54 -0.70 3.23 2.61
N ALA A 55 -0.72 4.50 2.19
CA ALA A 55 0.33 5.47 2.46
C ALA A 55 0.62 5.69 3.96
N PRO A 56 -0.39 5.82 4.85
CA PRO A 56 -0.15 5.98 6.29
C PRO A 56 0.52 4.75 6.93
N LEU A 57 0.44 3.59 6.30
CA LEU A 57 1.01 2.34 6.80
C LEU A 57 2.50 2.18 6.47
N ILE A 58 3.03 2.92 5.50
CA ILE A 58 4.44 2.83 5.05
C ILE A 58 5.44 3.02 6.20
N PRO A 59 5.31 4.04 7.08
CA PRO A 59 6.26 4.24 8.18
C PRO A 59 6.29 3.08 9.18
N THR A 60 5.24 2.26 9.24
CA THR A 60 5.17 1.09 10.14
C THR A 60 6.14 -0.02 9.74
N LEU A 61 6.68 0.03 8.52
CA LEU A 61 7.62 -0.95 7.98
C LEU A 61 9.04 -0.84 8.57
N SER A 62 9.44 0.33 9.09
CA SER A 62 10.72 0.52 9.79
C SER A 62 10.55 0.38 11.29
N GLY A 63 11.50 -0.28 11.96
CA GLY A 63 11.55 -0.32 13.42
C GLY A 63 12.33 0.88 13.96
N ASP A 64 12.08 1.25 15.21
CA ASP A 64 12.91 2.28 15.87
C ASP A 64 14.34 1.77 16.15
N ASP A 65 14.53 0.44 16.21
CA ASP A 65 15.81 -0.21 16.52
C ASP A 65 16.25 -1.24 15.46
N ASP A 66 16.40 -0.81 14.20
CA ASP A 66 16.88 -1.68 13.09
C ASP A 66 18.24 -2.37 13.41
N ALA A 67 19.06 -1.77 14.30
CA ALA A 67 20.31 -2.36 14.79
C ALA A 67 20.09 -3.59 15.68
N LEU A 68 19.10 -3.57 16.58
CA LEU A 68 18.70 -4.73 17.41
C LEU A 68 18.03 -5.82 16.57
N GLU A 69 17.28 -5.45 15.53
CA GLU A 69 16.70 -6.43 14.61
C GLU A 69 17.80 -7.22 13.86
N SER A 70 18.95 -6.60 13.58
CA SER A 70 20.05 -7.28 12.89
C SER A 70 20.83 -8.27 13.76
N THR A 71 20.80 -8.11 15.08
CA THR A 71 21.58 -8.93 16.03
C THR A 71 20.73 -9.97 16.77
N ALA A 72 19.40 -9.86 16.70
CA ALA A 72 18.50 -10.80 17.36
C ALA A 72 18.48 -12.17 16.65
N ALA A 73 18.53 -13.26 17.44
CA ALA A 73 18.42 -14.65 17.00
C ALA A 73 17.01 -15.05 16.45
N LEU A 74 16.18 -14.08 16.07
CA LEU A 74 14.82 -14.31 15.59
C LEU A 74 14.77 -14.36 14.06
N PRO A 75 13.90 -15.20 13.48
CA PRO A 75 13.68 -15.20 12.04
C PRO A 75 12.87 -13.95 11.65
N TRP A 76 13.55 -12.93 11.16
CA TRP A 76 12.96 -11.67 10.70
C TRP A 76 12.24 -11.73 9.34
N PRO A 77 12.71 -12.49 8.33
CA PRO A 77 12.03 -12.55 7.04
C PRO A 77 10.53 -12.91 7.11
N PRO A 78 10.10 -13.95 7.86
CA PRO A 78 8.67 -14.27 7.94
C PRO A 78 7.86 -13.19 8.68
N ARG A 79 8.47 -12.48 9.64
CA ARG A 79 7.80 -11.39 10.37
C ARG A 79 7.60 -10.17 9.48
N ARG A 80 8.60 -9.80 8.68
CA ARG A 80 8.51 -8.72 7.69
C ARG A 80 7.48 -9.04 6.61
N ALA A 81 7.49 -10.28 6.11
CA ALA A 81 6.48 -10.75 5.17
C ALA A 81 5.07 -10.68 5.77
N ALA A 82 4.88 -11.17 7.00
CA ALA A 82 3.59 -11.12 7.69
C ALA A 82 3.10 -9.69 7.92
N HIS A 83 4.00 -8.76 8.27
CA HIS A 83 3.66 -7.35 8.45
C HIS A 83 3.21 -6.72 7.13
N LEU A 84 3.94 -6.95 6.02
CA LEU A 84 3.55 -6.43 4.71
C LEU A 84 2.22 -7.04 4.21
N VAL A 85 1.98 -8.33 4.46
CA VAL A 85 0.69 -8.99 4.16
C VAL A 85 -0.44 -8.41 5.01
N ALA A 86 -0.19 -8.10 6.28
CA ALA A 86 -1.18 -7.46 7.15
C ALA A 86 -1.55 -6.05 6.66
N LEU A 87 -0.59 -5.30 6.12
CA LEU A 87 -0.84 -4.00 5.47
C LEU A 87 -1.77 -4.13 4.27
N PHE A 88 -1.47 -5.09 3.38
CA PHE A 88 -2.32 -5.41 2.24
C PHE A 88 -3.75 -5.79 2.69
N ALA A 89 -3.86 -6.74 3.61
CA ALA A 89 -5.15 -7.23 4.10
C ALA A 89 -5.96 -6.13 4.78
N GLY A 90 -5.32 -5.29 5.60
CA GLY A 90 -5.96 -4.15 6.25
C GLY A 90 -6.47 -3.12 5.25
N GLY A 91 -5.70 -2.84 4.20
CA GLY A 91 -6.13 -1.93 3.14
C GLY A 91 -7.34 -2.45 2.36
N VAL A 92 -7.32 -3.71 1.95
CA VAL A 92 -8.45 -4.37 1.28
C VAL A 92 -9.68 -4.39 2.19
N ALA A 93 -9.52 -4.68 3.47
CA ALA A 93 -10.62 -4.71 4.43
C ALA A 93 -11.27 -3.33 4.60
N LEU A 94 -10.49 -2.24 4.69
CA LEU A 94 -11.04 -0.88 4.77
C LEU A 94 -11.87 -0.52 3.53
N LEU A 95 -11.39 -0.86 2.34
CA LEU A 95 -12.12 -0.62 1.10
C LEU A 95 -13.38 -1.50 0.99
N ALA A 96 -13.32 -2.75 1.45
CA ALA A 96 -14.48 -3.63 1.51
C ALA A 96 -15.54 -3.12 2.49
N VAL A 97 -15.13 -2.56 3.64
CA VAL A 97 -16.03 -1.90 4.59
C VAL A 97 -16.71 -0.69 3.94
N ALA A 98 -15.96 0.15 3.20
CA ALA A 98 -16.55 1.27 2.47
C ALA A 98 -17.61 0.81 1.44
N ALA A 99 -17.32 -0.27 0.70
CA ALA A 99 -18.25 -0.88 -0.24
C ALA A 99 -19.51 -1.39 0.48
N ALA A 100 -19.35 -2.09 1.62
CA ALA A 100 -20.47 -2.56 2.44
C ALA A 100 -21.33 -1.41 3.00
N LEU A 101 -20.74 -0.23 3.18
CA LEU A 101 -21.48 0.96 3.58
C LEU A 101 -22.18 1.65 2.40
N GLY A 102 -21.92 1.26 1.14
CA GLY A 102 -22.50 1.83 -0.08
C GLY A 102 -21.59 2.82 -0.83
N CYS A 103 -20.26 2.71 -0.70
CA CYS A 103 -19.30 3.47 -1.52
C CYS A 103 -18.26 2.53 -2.14
N GLU A 104 -18.33 2.32 -3.45
CA GLU A 104 -17.53 1.33 -4.17
C GLU A 104 -16.31 1.98 -4.83
N PHE A 105 -15.12 1.56 -4.42
CA PHE A 105 -13.83 1.98 -4.97
C PHE A 105 -13.30 0.96 -6.00
N GLY A 106 -14.15 0.60 -6.95
CA GLY A 106 -13.90 -0.46 -7.93
C GLY A 106 -14.45 -1.82 -7.49
N THR A 107 -14.30 -2.83 -8.35
CA THR A 107 -14.74 -4.19 -8.03
C THR A 107 -13.87 -4.82 -6.95
N GLY A 108 -14.37 -5.87 -6.29
CA GLY A 108 -13.59 -6.60 -5.29
C GLY A 108 -12.26 -7.15 -5.83
N TRP A 109 -12.25 -7.61 -7.08
CA TRP A 109 -11.02 -8.08 -7.72
C TRP A 109 -10.05 -6.94 -8.04
N GLN A 110 -10.55 -5.80 -8.54
CA GLN A 110 -9.75 -4.58 -8.72
C GLN A 110 -9.10 -4.13 -7.42
N ILE A 111 -9.84 -4.12 -6.31
CA ILE A 111 -9.33 -3.74 -4.98
C ILE A 111 -8.18 -4.67 -4.57
N VAL A 112 -8.37 -5.99 -4.70
CA VAL A 112 -7.35 -7.00 -4.36
C VAL A 112 -6.12 -6.86 -5.24
N ARG A 113 -6.29 -6.79 -6.56
CA ARG A 113 -5.19 -6.65 -7.54
C ARG A 113 -4.42 -5.35 -7.31
N ASN A 114 -5.13 -4.23 -7.21
CA ASN A 114 -4.55 -2.90 -7.04
C ASN A 114 -3.85 -2.76 -5.68
N GLY A 115 -4.47 -3.28 -4.63
CA GLY A 115 -3.84 -3.39 -3.31
C GLY A 115 -2.56 -4.19 -3.37
N ALA A 116 -2.57 -5.38 -3.99
CA ALA A 116 -1.40 -6.26 -4.06
C ALA A 116 -0.22 -5.60 -4.79
N GLY A 117 -0.45 -5.00 -5.96
CA GLY A 117 0.61 -4.33 -6.71
C GLY A 117 1.14 -3.07 -6.00
N LEU A 118 0.27 -2.27 -5.36
CA LEU A 118 0.70 -1.11 -4.57
C LEU A 118 1.49 -1.51 -3.33
N THR A 119 1.04 -2.54 -2.59
CA THR A 119 1.80 -3.07 -1.46
C THR A 119 3.15 -3.63 -1.90
N GLY A 120 3.22 -4.25 -3.08
CA GLY A 120 4.48 -4.65 -3.71
C GLY A 120 5.43 -3.48 -3.98
N LEU A 121 4.93 -2.40 -4.57
CA LEU A 121 5.71 -1.17 -4.79
C LEU A 121 6.19 -0.54 -3.48
N ILE A 122 5.35 -0.54 -2.45
CA ILE A 122 5.72 -0.10 -1.09
C ILE A 122 6.86 -0.96 -0.54
N GLY A 123 6.77 -2.28 -0.66
CA GLY A 123 7.81 -3.21 -0.22
C GLY A 123 9.14 -2.99 -0.95
N LEU A 124 9.10 -2.83 -2.27
CA LEU A 124 10.28 -2.48 -3.08
C LEU A 124 10.87 -1.14 -2.65
N GLY A 125 10.05 -0.09 -2.52
CA GLY A 125 10.49 1.24 -2.09
C GLY A 125 11.13 1.19 -0.70
N ALA A 126 10.48 0.54 0.26
CA ALA A 126 11.00 0.40 1.61
C ALA A 126 12.35 -0.33 1.63
N ALA A 127 12.51 -1.37 0.81
CA ALA A 127 13.73 -2.16 0.76
C ALA A 127 14.90 -1.50 0.01
N LEU A 128 14.61 -0.68 -1.00
CA LEU A 128 15.63 -0.07 -1.86
C LEU A 128 16.06 1.32 -1.40
N ILE A 129 15.11 2.15 -0.97
CA ILE A 129 15.34 3.57 -0.65
C ILE A 129 14.92 3.95 0.79
N GLY A 130 14.46 2.97 1.59
CA GLY A 130 14.05 3.18 2.98
C GLY A 130 12.64 3.76 3.12
N THR A 131 12.07 3.64 4.31
CA THR A 131 10.66 4.00 4.58
C THR A 131 10.38 5.50 4.48
N GLN A 132 11.38 6.35 4.68
CA GLN A 132 11.24 7.80 4.56
C GLN A 132 10.95 8.25 3.12
N LEU A 133 11.48 7.53 2.13
CA LEU A 133 11.30 7.84 0.71
C LEU A 133 10.42 6.81 -0.02
N ALA A 134 10.10 5.69 0.62
CA ALA A 134 9.28 4.62 0.04
C ALA A 134 7.92 5.09 -0.47
N TRP A 135 7.38 6.19 0.07
CA TRP A 135 6.11 6.78 -0.40
C TRP A 135 6.21 7.36 -1.81
N LEU A 136 7.40 7.77 -2.28
CA LEU A 136 7.59 8.33 -3.62
C LEU A 136 7.20 7.32 -4.70
N VAL A 137 7.57 6.05 -4.52
CA VAL A 137 7.31 4.99 -5.50
C VAL A 137 5.81 4.82 -5.79
N PRO A 138 4.94 4.52 -4.80
CA PRO A 138 3.51 4.36 -5.04
C PRO A 138 2.83 5.70 -5.37
N VAL A 139 3.31 6.86 -4.89
CA VAL A 139 2.74 8.17 -5.25
C VAL A 139 2.99 8.51 -6.72
N VAL A 140 4.25 8.43 -7.17
CA VAL A 140 4.61 8.70 -8.57
C VAL A 140 3.87 7.74 -9.49
N TRP A 141 3.84 6.45 -9.15
CA TRP A 141 3.13 5.47 -9.96
C TRP A 141 1.62 5.75 -10.03
N THR A 142 0.99 6.06 -8.89
CA THR A 142 -0.43 6.41 -8.84
C THR A 142 -0.74 7.70 -9.62
N GLY A 143 0.17 8.68 -9.58
CA GLY A 143 0.06 9.91 -10.37
C GLY A 143 0.01 9.64 -11.87
N ILE A 144 0.86 8.72 -12.37
CA ILE A 144 0.83 8.26 -13.76
C ILE A 144 -0.54 7.66 -14.11
N GLN A 145 -1.14 6.87 -13.21
CA GLN A 145 -2.49 6.32 -13.45
C GLN A 145 -3.53 7.42 -13.57
N VAL A 146 -3.56 8.36 -12.62
CA VAL A 146 -4.55 9.44 -12.60
C VAL A 146 -4.44 10.31 -13.85
N MET A 147 -3.22 10.64 -14.29
CA MET A 147 -2.98 11.40 -15.52
C MET A 147 -3.33 10.61 -16.80
N GLY A 148 -3.08 9.29 -16.78
CA GLY A 148 -3.33 8.40 -17.91
C GLY A 148 -4.77 7.91 -18.03
N ALA A 149 -5.70 8.36 -17.17
CA ALA A 149 -7.05 7.82 -17.08
C ALA A 149 -7.83 7.85 -18.40
N ALA A 150 -7.73 8.96 -19.15
CA ALA A 150 -8.39 9.08 -20.45
C ALA A 150 -7.81 8.12 -21.51
N ALA A 151 -6.53 7.78 -21.39
CA ALA A 151 -5.86 6.88 -22.33
C ALA A 151 -6.12 5.41 -21.99
N ALA A 152 -6.49 5.07 -20.75
CA ALA A 152 -6.54 3.69 -20.26
C ALA A 152 -7.47 2.75 -21.05
N ALA A 153 -8.46 3.28 -21.78
CA ALA A 153 -9.36 2.51 -22.63
C ALA A 153 -8.78 2.31 -24.04
N GLY A 154 -8.61 1.05 -24.47
CA GLY A 154 -8.25 0.69 -25.86
C GLY A 154 -6.75 0.60 -26.18
N GLY A 155 -5.88 0.75 -25.18
CA GLY A 155 -4.43 0.63 -25.33
C GLY A 155 -3.93 -0.80 -25.55
N GLY A 156 -2.79 -0.92 -26.25
CA GLY A 156 -2.05 -2.18 -26.38
C GLY A 156 -1.48 -2.68 -25.03
N VAL A 157 -0.87 -3.87 -25.02
CA VAL A 157 -0.38 -4.54 -23.79
C VAL A 157 0.52 -3.64 -22.95
N GLY A 158 1.46 -2.90 -23.56
CA GLY A 158 2.35 -2.00 -22.83
C GLY A 158 1.62 -0.91 -22.05
N GLN A 159 0.52 -0.39 -22.61
CA GLN A 159 -0.31 0.60 -21.95
C GLN A 159 -1.16 -0.02 -20.84
N GLN A 160 -1.65 -1.25 -21.02
CA GLN A 160 -2.34 -1.99 -19.98
C GLN A 160 -1.42 -2.30 -18.78
N LEU A 161 -0.14 -2.56 -19.05
CA LEU A 161 0.88 -2.72 -18.01
C LEU A 161 1.14 -1.39 -17.29
N LEU A 162 1.37 -0.31 -18.04
CA LEU A 162 1.61 1.01 -17.43
C LEU A 162 0.41 1.44 -16.56
N LEU A 163 -0.80 1.37 -17.13
CA LEU A 163 -2.05 1.82 -16.52
C LEU A 163 -2.81 0.71 -15.79
N TRP A 164 -2.08 -0.30 -15.28
CA TRP A 164 -2.65 -1.54 -14.75
C TRP A 164 -3.71 -1.34 -13.66
N GLN A 165 -3.62 -0.27 -12.87
CA GLN A 165 -4.60 -0.03 -11.79
C GLN A 165 -5.98 0.38 -12.32
N LEU A 166 -6.02 0.99 -13.50
CA LEU A 166 -7.26 1.43 -14.16
C LEU A 166 -7.87 0.35 -15.05
N GLN A 167 -7.15 -0.74 -15.31
CA GLN A 167 -7.60 -1.77 -16.21
C GLN A 167 -8.80 -2.54 -15.63
N PRO A 168 -9.73 -3.01 -16.49
CA PRO A 168 -10.86 -3.83 -16.06
C PRO A 168 -10.39 -5.17 -15.48
N ASP A 169 -11.30 -5.89 -14.81
CA ASP A 169 -11.03 -7.18 -14.16
C ASP A 169 -10.51 -8.25 -15.13
N SER A 170 -10.94 -8.18 -16.39
CA SER A 170 -10.56 -9.11 -17.45
C SER A 170 -9.13 -8.92 -17.96
N SER A 171 -8.43 -7.84 -17.58
CA SER A 171 -7.07 -7.57 -18.06
C SER A 171 -6.05 -8.50 -17.41
N ARG A 172 -5.61 -9.50 -18.19
CA ARG A 172 -4.53 -10.41 -17.81
C ARG A 172 -3.20 -9.68 -17.59
N ALA A 173 -2.89 -8.69 -18.44
CA ALA A 173 -1.66 -7.92 -18.32
C ALA A 173 -1.57 -7.20 -16.97
N ALA A 174 -2.67 -6.55 -16.55
CA ALA A 174 -2.72 -5.89 -15.25
C ALA A 174 -2.60 -6.87 -14.08
N ALA A 175 -3.26 -8.03 -14.16
CA ALA A 175 -3.17 -9.05 -13.12
C ALA A 175 -1.75 -9.62 -12.98
N VAL A 176 -1.08 -9.91 -14.10
CA VAL A 176 0.31 -10.40 -14.11
C VAL A 176 1.25 -9.36 -13.52
N LEU A 177 1.15 -8.09 -13.93
CA LEU A 177 2.04 -7.05 -13.40
C LEU A 177 1.84 -6.85 -11.90
N ALA A 178 0.59 -6.78 -11.44
CA ALA A 178 0.28 -6.65 -10.02
C ALA A 178 0.86 -7.82 -9.21
N ALA A 179 0.72 -9.05 -9.71
CA ALA A 179 1.29 -10.24 -9.07
C ALA A 179 2.82 -10.20 -9.02
N VAL A 180 3.48 -9.80 -10.13
CA VAL A 180 4.94 -9.65 -10.19
C VAL A 180 5.42 -8.61 -9.19
N LEU A 181 4.78 -7.43 -9.15
CA LEU A 181 5.13 -6.37 -8.19
C LEU A 181 4.91 -6.82 -6.75
N ALA A 182 3.78 -7.49 -6.46
CA ALA A 182 3.48 -8.03 -5.13
C ALA A 182 4.54 -9.03 -4.66
N VAL A 183 4.87 -10.02 -5.50
CA VAL A 183 5.87 -11.04 -5.18
C VAL A 183 7.27 -10.44 -5.06
N ALA A 184 7.67 -9.59 -6.01
CA ALA A 184 8.98 -8.94 -5.99
C ALA A 184 9.15 -8.05 -4.74
N GLY A 185 8.14 -7.25 -4.41
CA GLY A 185 8.15 -6.40 -3.22
C GLY A 185 8.16 -7.20 -1.93
N LEU A 186 7.33 -8.24 -1.83
CA LEU A 186 7.28 -9.11 -0.66
C LEU A 186 8.61 -9.80 -0.42
N LEU A 187 9.18 -10.44 -1.43
CA LEU A 187 10.44 -11.16 -1.32
C LEU A 187 11.60 -10.20 -1.01
N THR A 188 11.69 -9.08 -1.73
CA THR A 188 12.77 -8.11 -1.54
C THR A 188 12.72 -7.50 -0.14
N TYR A 189 11.53 -7.11 0.33
CA TYR A 189 11.36 -6.55 1.68
C TYR A 189 11.57 -7.59 2.78
N ALA A 190 11.07 -8.82 2.61
CA ALA A 190 11.26 -9.88 3.58
C ALA A 190 12.75 -10.22 3.77
N ILE A 191 13.51 -10.32 2.67
CA ILE A 191 14.93 -10.69 2.70
C ILE A 191 15.79 -9.53 3.17
N ARG A 192 15.61 -8.32 2.61
CA ARG A 192 16.52 -7.19 2.84
C ARG A 192 16.11 -6.34 4.04
N GLY A 193 14.82 -6.16 4.28
CA GLY A 193 14.30 -5.12 5.17
C GLY A 193 14.65 -3.72 4.69
N CYS A 194 14.58 -2.74 5.58
CA CYS A 194 14.90 -1.35 5.27
C CYS A 194 16.44 -1.11 5.29
N PRO A 195 16.98 -0.26 4.41
CA PRO A 195 18.35 0.26 4.52
C PRO A 195 18.59 0.96 5.86
N ARG A 196 19.81 0.84 6.39
CA ARG A 196 20.19 1.43 7.69
C ARG A 196 20.35 2.95 7.57
N ARG A 197 19.91 3.71 8.58
CA ARG A 197 20.36 5.10 8.74
C ARG A 197 21.84 5.13 9.11
N SER A 198 22.59 6.03 8.48
CA SER A 198 24.00 6.21 8.83
C SER A 198 24.12 6.94 10.19
N ALA A 199 25.18 6.68 10.95
CA ALA A 199 25.37 7.27 12.27
C ALA A 199 25.38 8.82 12.26
N GLY A 200 25.81 9.44 11.16
CA GLY A 200 25.82 10.91 11.00
C GLY A 200 24.43 11.53 10.85
N GLU A 201 23.45 10.76 10.38
CA GLU A 201 22.07 11.22 10.19
C GLU A 201 21.25 11.10 11.50
N ALA A 202 21.66 10.20 12.40
CA ALA A 202 21.08 10.06 13.74
C ALA A 202 21.43 11.24 14.67
N THR A 203 22.58 11.88 14.46
CA THR A 203 23.06 13.02 15.28
C THR A 203 22.44 14.37 14.90
N ILE A 204 21.87 14.52 13.70
CA ILE A 204 21.29 15.80 13.23
C ILE A 204 19.79 15.92 13.57
N GLY A 205 19.13 14.80 13.90
CA GLY A 205 17.69 14.74 14.17
C GLY A 205 17.28 14.81 15.64
N GLN A 206 18.20 15.07 16.58
CA GLN A 206 17.90 15.36 18.00
C GLN A 206 17.99 16.85 18.26
#